data_AF-Q8KTJ7-F1
#
_entry.id   AF-Q8KTJ7-F1
#
_cell.length_a   1.000
_cell.length_b   1.000
_cell.length_c   1.000
_cell.angle_alpha   90.00
_cell.angle_beta   90.00
_cell.angle_gamma   90.00
#
_symmetry.space_group_name_H-M   'P 1'
#
loop_
_entity.id
_entity.type
_entity.pdbx_description
1 polymer ?
#
loop_
_entity_poly.entity_id
_entity_poly.type
_entity_poly.pdbx_seq_one_letter_code
_entity_poly.pdbx_strand_id
1 'polypeptide(L)' 'YSINITGGGDMTLFEVDAAANRVREEVDENANIIFGATFDQAMEGRVRASVLATGIE' A
#
# COMPACT_ATOMS: atom_id res chain seq x y z
N TYR A 1 3.74 -10.15 -4.04
CA TYR A 1 2.63 -9.30 -3.57
C TYR A 1 2.84 -7.88 -4.06
N SER A 2 1.80 -7.17 -4.46
CA SER A 2 1.88 -5.80 -4.95
C SER A 2 0.88 -4.95 -4.19
N ILE A 3 1.35 -3.86 -3.59
CA ILE A 3 0.53 -2.94 -2.80
C ILE A 3 0.61 -1.59 -3.47
N ASN A 4 -0.52 -1.08 -3.89
CA ASN A 4 -0.64 0.27 -4.42
C ASN A 4 -1.47 1.11 -3.46
N ILE A 5 -0.88 2.20 -2.97
CA ILE A 5 -1.55 3.17 -2.12
C ILE A 5 -1.79 4.41 -2.95
N THR A 6 -3.07 4.77 -3.13
CA THR A 6 -3.49 6.00 -3.78
C THR A 6 -4.08 6.94 -2.74
N GLY A 7 -3.59 8.16 -2.66
CA GLY A 7 -4.08 9.15 -1.70
C GLY A 7 -4.02 10.59 -2.22
N GLY A 8 -4.77 11.45 -1.54
CA GLY A 8 -4.75 12.90 -1.77
C GLY A 8 -3.48 13.58 -1.29
N GLY A 9 -3.41 14.91 -1.46
CA GLY A 9 -2.28 15.74 -0.99
C GLY A 9 -2.13 15.80 0.54
N ASP A 10 -3.11 15.26 1.26
CA ASP A 10 -3.14 15.08 2.70
C ASP A 10 -2.56 13.74 3.17
N MET A 11 -2.25 12.81 2.26
CA MET A 11 -1.69 11.50 2.60
C MET A 11 -0.29 11.65 3.19
N THR A 12 -0.11 11.13 4.40
CA THR A 12 1.19 11.17 5.08
C THR A 12 2.01 9.90 4.78
N LEU A 13 3.33 10.04 4.75
CA LEU A 13 4.25 8.89 4.69
C LEU A 13 4.05 7.93 5.88
N PHE A 14 3.53 8.43 7.01
CA PHE A 14 3.26 7.63 8.20
C PHE A 14 2.12 6.63 7.99
N GLU A 15 1.03 7.05 7.34
CA GLU A 15 -0.10 6.15 7.01
C GLU A 15 0.31 5.09 5.99
N VAL A 16 1.10 5.49 5.00
CA VAL A 16 1.68 4.58 4.00
C VAL A 16 2.57 3.53 4.69
N ASP A 17 3.43 3.95 5.62
CA ASP A 17 4.32 3.06 6.37
C ASP A 17 3.56 2.09 7.28
N ALA A 18 2.52 2.56 7.98
CA ALA A 18 1.68 1.71 8.82
C ALA A 18 0.94 0.64 8.01
N ALA A 19 0.35 1.02 6.86
CA ALA A 19 -0.28 0.07 5.95
C ALA A 19 0.74 -0.91 5.37
N ALA A 20 1.95 -0.44 5.08
CA ALA A 20 3.02 -1.26 4.53
C ALA A 20 3.52 -2.33 5.51
N ASN A 21 3.76 -1.93 6.77
CA ASN A 21 4.18 -2.84 7.84
C ASN A 21 3.11 -3.88 8.14
N ARG A 22 1.83 -3.49 8.16
CA ARG A 22 0.71 -4.41 8.37
C ARG A 22 0.69 -5.53 7.32
N VAL A 23 0.88 -5.19 6.04
CA VAL A 23 0.89 -6.21 5.00
C VAL A 23 2.13 -7.08 5.13
N ARG A 24 3.31 -6.50 5.39
CA ARG A 24 4.55 -7.26 5.62
C ARG A 24 4.46 -8.30 6.72
N GLU A 25 3.69 -8.06 7.78
CA GLU A 25 3.45 -9.04 8.85
C GLU A 25 2.64 -10.26 8.38
N GLU A 26 1.78 -10.08 7.39
CA GLU A 26 0.89 -11.13 6.85
C GLU A 26 1.52 -11.88 5.66
N VAL A 27 2.63 -11.38 5.11
CA VAL A 27 3.33 -12.01 3.99
C VAL A 27 4.62 -12.69 4.46
N ASP A 28 5.01 -13.76 3.77
CA ASP A 28 6.30 -14.41 3.98
C ASP A 28 7.48 -13.41 3.84
N GLU A 29 8.48 -13.55 4.71
CA GLU A 29 9.68 -12.72 4.77
C GLU A 29 10.46 -12.72 3.44
N ASN A 30 10.33 -13.82 2.69
CA ASN A 30 10.99 -14.01 1.39
C ASN A 30 10.11 -13.55 0.21
N ALA A 31 8.88 -13.10 0.46
CA ALA A 31 8.00 -12.65 -0.60
C ALA A 31 8.47 -11.31 -1.16
N ASN A 32 8.59 -11.22 -2.49
CA ASN A 32 8.83 -9.94 -3.14
C ASN A 32 7.57 -9.08 -3.05
N ILE A 33 7.70 -7.97 -2.31
CA ILE A 33 6.63 -6.97 -2.14
C ILE A 33 6.98 -5.73 -2.96
N ILE A 34 6.10 -5.38 -3.89
CA ILE A 34 6.21 -4.16 -4.68
C ILE A 34 5.28 -3.11 -4.08
N PHE A 35 5.84 -2.02 -3.56
CA PHE A 35 5.08 -0.86 -3.09
C PHE A 35 5.02 0.23 -4.16
N GLY A 36 3.80 0.67 -4.46
CA GLY A 36 3.53 1.86 -5.27
C GLY A 36 2.74 2.88 -4.46
N ALA A 37 3.11 4.15 -4.57
CA ALA A 37 2.33 5.27 -4.07
C ALA A 37 1.91 6.14 -5.25
N THR A 38 0.61 6.43 -5.38
CA THR A 38 0.06 7.30 -6.41
C THR A 38 -0.64 8.47 -5.74
N PHE A 39 -0.32 9.69 -6.19
CA PHE A 39 -1.01 10.89 -5.74
C PHE A 39 -2.14 11.22 -6.70
N ASP A 40 -3.35 11.33 -6.16
CA ASP A 40 -4.53 11.69 -6.92
C ASP A 40 -5.28 12.83 -6.20
N GLN A 41 -5.39 14.00 -6.84
CA GLN A 41 -6.14 15.14 -6.30
C GLN A 41 -7.62 14.84 -6.11
N ALA A 42 -8.20 13.89 -6.86
CA ALA A 42 -9.58 13.46 -6.66
C ALA A 42 -9.79 12.66 -5.37
N MET A 43 -8.70 12.23 -4.73
CA MET A 43 -8.68 11.49 -3.47
C MET A 43 -8.35 12.39 -2.26
N GLU A 44 -8.49 13.70 -2.38
CA GLU A 44 -8.31 14.64 -1.26
C GLU A 44 -9.20 14.25 -0.07
N GLY A 45 -8.61 14.04 1.11
CA GLY A 45 -9.32 13.55 2.30
C GLY A 45 -9.51 12.02 2.34
N ARG A 46 -8.98 11.27 1.38
CA ARG A 46 -9.22 9.82 1.23
C ARG A 46 -7.96 9.06 0.85
N VAL A 47 -7.82 7.88 1.42
CA VAL A 47 -6.74 6.93 1.09
C VAL A 47 -7.36 5.63 0.59
N ARG A 48 -6.81 5.10 -0.50
CA ARG A 48 -7.18 3.80 -1.08
C ARG A 48 -5.94 2.93 -1.18
N ALA A 49 -5.91 1.87 -0.38
CA ALA A 49 -4.93 0.79 -0.53
C ALA A 49 -5.53 -0.33 -1.39
N SER A 50 -4.79 -0.76 -2.42
CA SER A 50 -5.13 -1.91 -3.26
C SER A 50 -4.02 -2.94 -3.13
N VAL A 51 -4.36 -4.16 -2.71
CA VAL A 51 -3.41 -5.25 -2.54
C VAL A 51 -3.69 -6.33 -3.58
N LEU A 52 -2.65 -6.70 -4.32
CA LEU A 52 -2.63 -7.78 -5.29
C LEU A 52 -1.70 -8.89 -4.76
N ALA A 53 -2.31 -9.96 -4.26
CA ALA A 53 -1.61 -11.15 -3.83
C ALA A 53 -1.47 -12.12 -5.01
N THR A 54 -0.34 -12.08 -5.71
CA THR A 54 0.05 -13.12 -6.66
C THR A 54 1.07 -14.02 -5.98
N GLY A 55 0.63 -15.20 -5.53
CA GLY A 55 1.47 -16.17 -4.81
C GLY A 55 0.70 -17.11 -3.88
N ILE A 56 -0.57 -17.39 -4.17
CA ILE A 56 -1.33 -18.43 -3.47
C ILE A 56 -1.01 -19.76 -4.18
N GLU A 57 -0.05 -20.51 -3.66
CA GLU A 57 0.13 -21.95 -3.91
C GLU A 57 0.30 -22.67 -2.57
#